data_AF-A0A7W4ESC6-F1
#
_entry.id   AF-A0A7W4ESC6-F1
#
_cell.length_a   1.000
_cell.length_b   1.000
_cell.length_c   1.000
_cell.angle_alpha   90.00
_cell.angle_beta   90.00
_cell.angle_gamma   90.00
#
_symmetry.space_group_name_H-M   'P 1'
#
loop_
_entity.id
_entity.type
_entity.pdbx_description
1 polymer ?
#
loop_
_entity_poly.entity_id
_entity_poly.type
_entity_poly.pdbx_seq_one_letter_code
_entity_poly.pdbx_strand_id
1 'polypeptide(L)' 'GLDAKSLEITTLSVTAGSRMRRYKPASRGRALPFEKKSSHILVEVSGVEKVIKKPAKKTEAKAVKPAEKEEKK' A
#
# COMPACT_ATOMS: atom_id res chain seq x y z
N GLY A 1 3.27 -5.40 -11.98
CA GLY A 1 2.85 -6.17 -10.80
C GLY A 1 4.07 -6.45 -9.95
N LEU A 2 3.92 -6.35 -8.63
CA LEU A 2 4.98 -6.64 -7.65
C LEU A 2 5.33 -8.14 -7.67
N ASP A 3 6.60 -8.48 -7.47
CA ASP A 3 7.06 -9.87 -7.43
C ASP A 3 6.81 -10.49 -6.04
N ALA A 4 6.02 -11.55 -5.97
CA ALA A 4 5.53 -12.17 -4.74
C ALA A 4 6.64 -12.69 -3.81
N LYS A 5 7.82 -13.01 -4.34
CA LYS A 5 8.97 -13.50 -3.55
C LYS A 5 9.85 -12.38 -3.00
N SER A 6 9.74 -11.17 -3.54
CA SER A 6 10.56 -10.00 -3.17
C SER A 6 9.86 -9.07 -2.17
N LEU A 7 8.73 -9.50 -1.62
CA LEU A 7 7.89 -8.70 -0.73
C LEU A 7 8.44 -8.74 0.70
N GLU A 8 8.76 -7.57 1.24
CA GLU A 8 9.19 -7.39 2.62
C GLU A 8 8.15 -6.57 3.40
N ILE A 9 7.96 -6.92 4.68
CA ILE A 9 7.04 -6.22 5.57
C ILE A 9 7.74 -4.95 6.07
N THR A 10 7.23 -3.79 5.66
CA THR A 10 7.80 -2.48 6.05
C THR A 10 7.27 -2.05 7.41
N THR A 11 5.94 -2.14 7.57
CA THR A 11 5.24 -1.68 8.78
C THR A 11 4.20 -2.71 9.19
N LEU A 12 4.15 -2.99 10.49
CA LEU A 12 3.14 -3.85 11.08
C LEU A 12 2.51 -3.11 12.26
N SER A 13 1.22 -2.82 12.15
CA SER A 13 0.44 -2.21 13.23
C SER A 13 -0.56 -3.22 13.78
N VAL A 14 -0.47 -3.48 15.09
CA VAL A 14 -1.42 -4.31 15.83
C VAL A 14 -2.15 -3.45 16.83
N THR A 15 -3.46 -3.28 16.62
CA THR A 15 -4.32 -2.55 17.54
C THR A 15 -5.29 -3.49 18.22
N ALA A 16 -5.60 -3.21 19.48
CA ALA A 16 -6.63 -3.95 20.21
C ALA A 16 -7.99 -3.81 19.49
N GLY A 17 -8.63 -4.94 19.21
CA GLY A 17 -9.95 -5.00 18.61
C GLY A 17 -11.05 -5.10 19.65
N SER A 18 -12.28 -5.31 19.18
CA SER A 18 -13.46 -5.45 20.04
C SER A 18 -13.29 -6.58 21.06
N ARG A 19 -13.62 -6.29 22.32
CA ARG A 19 -13.61 -7.27 23.42
C ARG A 19 -15.02 -7.72 23.71
N MET A 20 -15.30 -9.00 23.46
CA MET A 20 -16.60 -9.58 23.75
C MET A 20 -16.61 -10.12 25.17
N ARG A 21 -17.46 -9.55 26.03
CA ARG A 21 -17.70 -10.05 27.39
C ARG A 21 -18.53 -11.34 27.33
N ARG A 22 -18.05 -12.39 27.98
CA ARG A 22 -18.68 -13.70 28.12
C ARG A 22 -18.63 -14.13 29.58
N TYR A 23 -19.42 -15.12 29.95
CA TYR A 23 -19.50 -15.60 31.33
C TYR A 23 -19.20 -17.08 31.42
N LYS A 24 -18.35 -17.45 32.37
CA LYS A 24 -18.10 -18.85 32.73
C LYS A 24 -18.85 -19.15 34.03
N PRO A 25 -19.65 -20.22 34.10
CA PRO A 25 -20.31 -20.60 35.34
C PRO A 25 -19.28 -21.00 36.39
N ALA A 26 -19.49 -20.54 37.62
CA ALA A 26 -18.64 -20.82 38.77
C ALA A 26 -19.48 -21.16 40.02
N SER A 27 -18.83 -21.70 41.06
CA SER A 27 -19.50 -22.13 42.29
C SER A 27 -20.24 -20.98 42.99
N ARG A 28 -21.33 -21.32 43.70
CA ARG A 28 -22.23 -20.40 44.41
C ARG A 28 -23.01 -19.45 43.48
N GLY A 29 -23.47 -19.95 42.33
CA GLY A 29 -24.29 -19.17 41.39
C GLY A 29 -23.56 -17.97 40.78
N ARG A 30 -22.22 -17.97 40.79
CA ARG A 30 -21.42 -16.86 40.28
C ARG A 30 -21.16 -17.04 38.79
N ALA A 31 -21.29 -15.95 38.04
CA ALA A 31 -20.91 -15.87 36.64
C ALA A 31 -19.62 -15.05 36.54
N LEU A 32 -18.49 -15.70 36.30
CA LEU A 32 -17.22 -15.00 36.17
C LEU A 32 -17.10 -14.40 34.76
N PRO A 33 -16.91 -13.07 34.62
CA PRO A 33 -16.72 -12.45 33.32
C PRO A 33 -15.34 -12.81 32.77
N PHE A 34 -15.30 -13.15 31.48
CA PHE A 34 -14.07 -13.25 30.71
C PHE A 34 -14.25 -12.58 29.35
N GLU A 35 -13.19 -12.01 28.81
CA GLU A 35 -13.22 -11.29 27.54
C GLU A 35 -12.58 -12.14 26.44
N LYS A 36 -13.30 -12.36 25.33
CA LYS A 36 -12.68 -12.86 24.11
C LYS A 36 -11.93 -11.68 23.47
N LYS A 37 -10.60 -11.72 23.53
CA LYS A 37 -9.73 -10.70 22.93
C LYS A 37 -9.71 -10.88 21.41
N SER A 38 -9.87 -9.79 20.68
CA SER A 38 -9.60 -9.70 19.26
C SER A 38 -8.63 -8.56 18.99
N SER A 39 -7.99 -8.59 17.83
CA SER A 39 -7.04 -7.56 17.40
C SER A 39 -7.26 -7.26 15.92
N HIS A 40 -7.01 -6.02 15.52
CA HIS A 40 -6.89 -5.64 14.11
C HIS A 40 -5.41 -5.63 13.73
N ILE A 41 -5.11 -6.10 12.52
CA ILE A 41 -3.76 -6.19 11.99
C ILE A 41 -3.75 -5.46 10.65
N LEU A 42 -2.90 -4.44 10.55
CA LEU A 42 -2.59 -3.76 9.29
C LEU A 42 -1.14 -4.09 8.93
N VAL A 43 -0.95 -4.69 7.76
CA VAL A 43 0.37 -5.07 7.23
C VAL A 43 0.62 -4.28 5.96
N GLU A 44 1.66 -3.44 5.98
CA GLU A 44 2.17 -2.74 4.81
C GLU A 44 3.34 -3.54 4.24
N VAL A 45 3.25 -3.87 2.95
CA VAL A 45 4.24 -4.70 2.28
C VAL A 45 4.81 -3.92 1.11
N SER A 46 6.13 -3.76 1.10
CA SER A 46 6.86 -3.14 0.00
C SER A 46 7.65 -4.20 -0.76
N GLY A 47 7.65 -4.13 -2.09
CA GLY A 47 8.47 -5.00 -2.92
C GLY A 47 9.03 -4.23 -4.11
N VAL A 48 9.98 -4.84 -4.81
CA VAL A 48 10.62 -4.19 -5.95
C VAL A 48 9.62 -4.05 -7.09
N GLU A 49 9.23 -2.81 -7.41
CA GLU A 49 8.48 -2.54 -8.63
C GLU A 49 9.39 -2.82 -9.84
N LYS A 50 9.01 -3.79 -10.67
CA LYS A 50 9.67 -3.99 -11.96
C LYS A 50 9.50 -2.71 -12.79
N VAL A 51 10.54 -1.87 -12.81
CA VAL A 51 10.64 -0.68 -13.66
C VAL A 51 10.54 -1.13 -15.11
N ILE A 52 9.35 -0.96 -15.71
CA ILE A 52 9.19 -1.07 -17.15
C ILE A 52 9.99 0.09 -17.75
N LYS A 53 11.17 -0.21 -18.27
CA LYS A 53 12.00 0.72 -19.04
C LYS A 53 11.14 1.28 -20.17
N LYS A 54 10.77 2.56 -20.08
CA LYS A 54 10.29 3.31 -21.24
C LYS A 54 11.47 3.42 -22.23
N PRO A 55 11.34 2.97 -23.48
CA PRO A 55 12.40 3.13 -24.46
C PRO A 55 12.59 4.63 -24.75
N ALA A 56 13.80 5.11 -24.50
CA ALA A 56 14.25 6.43 -24.91
C ALA A 56 14.12 6.56 -26.44
N LYS A 57 13.22 7.43 -26.90
CA LYS A 57 13.20 7.83 -28.31
C LYS A 57 14.29 8.89 -28.49
N LYS A 58 15.31 8.49 -29.23
CA LYS A 58 16.52 9.24 -29.58
C LYS A 58 16.17 10.64 -30.13
N THR A 59 16.95 11.60 -29.67
CA THR A 59 17.19 12.89 -30.32
C THR A 59 17.92 12.72 -31.66
N GLU A 60 17.77 13.76 -32.50
CA GLU A 60 18.62 14.18 -33.64
C GLU A 60 18.23 13.77 -35.08
N ALA A 61 17.75 14.76 -35.85
CA ALA A 61 18.38 15.35 -37.05
C ALA A 61 17.30 16.03 -37.93
N LYS A 62 17.24 17.37 -37.97
CA LYS A 62 17.88 18.29 -38.94
C LYS A 62 17.08 18.52 -40.25
N ALA A 63 16.91 19.82 -40.57
CA ALA A 63 16.46 20.43 -41.84
C ALA A 63 14.95 20.31 -42.12
N VAL A 64 14.15 21.38 -42.23
CA VAL A 64 14.24 22.57 -43.12
C VAL A 64 13.57 23.75 -42.39
N LYS A 65 14.29 24.83 -42.01
CA LYS A 65 14.44 26.15 -42.66
C LYS A 65 13.14 26.85 -43.16
N PRO A 66 13.08 28.20 -43.08
CA PRO A 66 11.98 28.96 -42.48
C PRO A 66 11.13 29.77 -43.49
N ALA A 67 9.88 30.07 -43.14
CA ALA A 67 9.07 31.08 -43.82
C ALA A 67 8.31 31.91 -42.77
N GLU A 68 8.95 32.99 -42.30
CA GLU A 68 8.29 34.08 -41.60
C GLU A 68 8.89 35.40 -42.11
N LYS A 69 8.17 36.05 -43.02
CA LYS A 69 8.24 37.48 -43.34
C LYS A 69 6.96 37.84 -44.09
N GLU A 70 5.96 38.31 -43.35
CA GLU A 70 5.06 39.41 -43.68
C GLU A 70 3.97 39.48 -42.61
N GLU A 71 4.13 40.38 -41.63
CA GLU A 71 3.06 41.26 -41.11
C GLU A 71 3.54 42.10 -39.91
N LYS A 72 3.19 43.39 -39.96
CA LYS A 72 3.19 44.41 -38.89
C LYS A 72 4.55 44.89 -38.37
N LYS A 73 4.99 46.08 -38.80
CA LYS A 73 4.67 47.38 -38.18
C LYS A 73 5.36 48.52 -38.92
#